data_AF-A0A534KZP9-F1
#
_entry.id   AF-A0A534KZP9-F1
#
_cell.length_a   1.000
_cell.length_b   1.000
_cell.length_c   1.000
_cell.angle_alpha   90.00
_cell.angle_beta   90.00
_cell.angle_gamma   90.00
#
_symmetry.space_group_name_H-M   'P 1'
#
loop_
_entity.id
_entity.type
_entity.pdbx_description
1 polymer ?
#
loop_
_entity_poly.entity_id
_entity_poly.type
_entity_poly.pdbx_seq_one_letter_code
_entity_poly.pdbx_strand_id
1 'polypeptide(L)'
;MGPVESNPDRYAGAWRLLIWAPLLVLAVASRFVLPSNWPGLIAVWGWAPLVVGVAAVWAVVGFLGVREWRHHTDRLESIPIRIHVDGSRGKTGTCRLIGAALRANGLRVVVKTTGKMPVLIDAAGKETVLERPPTPTANLREQKEIVRLARDQHAQAIVIECMAVDPELRRISQETLIRATLAVVTNIRRDHLEVIGPDLGTGARTLSDVIPRNGTVITAEQRLLPTLRDEAEKRHATMIAV
;
A
#
# COMPACT_ATOMS: atom_id res chain seq x y z
N MET A 1 -12.01 -26.40 15.23
CA MET A 1 -11.82 -24.96 15.50
C MET A 1 -12.81 -24.22 14.60
N GLY A 2 -13.81 -23.56 15.20
CA GLY A 2 -14.93 -22.95 14.47
C GLY A 2 -14.51 -21.73 13.63
N PRO A 3 -15.36 -21.23 12.73
CA PRO A 3 -15.07 -20.06 11.92
C PRO A 3 -15.03 -18.83 12.83
N VAL A 4 -13.94 -18.05 12.74
CA VAL A 4 -13.85 -16.72 13.35
C VAL A 4 -14.76 -15.80 12.55
N GLU A 5 -15.93 -15.48 13.08
CA GLU A 5 -16.78 -14.41 12.57
C GLU A 5 -15.99 -13.09 12.60
N SER A 6 -15.65 -12.58 11.42
CA SER A 6 -15.13 -11.23 11.26
C SER A 6 -16.27 -10.25 11.54
N ASN A 7 -16.37 -9.79 12.79
CA ASN A 7 -17.31 -8.74 13.17
C ASN A 7 -16.98 -7.44 12.39
N PRO A 8 -17.83 -7.01 11.43
CA PRO A 8 -17.59 -5.81 10.62
C PRO A 8 -17.63 -4.51 11.44
N ASP A 9 -18.18 -4.56 12.65
CA ASP A 9 -18.52 -3.38 13.42
C ASP A 9 -17.37 -2.80 14.25
N ARG A 10 -16.21 -3.47 14.34
CA ARG A 10 -15.08 -2.96 15.14
C ARG A 10 -14.49 -1.63 14.64
N TYR A 11 -14.77 -1.26 13.38
CA TYR A 11 -14.35 0.04 12.80
C TYR A 11 -15.52 0.96 12.45
N ALA A 12 -16.76 0.51 12.65
CA ALA A 12 -17.97 1.27 12.30
C ALA A 12 -18.17 2.55 13.15
N GLY A 13 -17.36 2.76 14.19
CA GLY A 13 -17.43 3.92 15.08
C GLY A 13 -16.33 4.97 14.92
N ALA A 14 -15.20 4.65 14.30
CA ALA A 14 -14.04 5.57 14.30
C ALA A 14 -14.23 6.76 13.35
N TRP A 15 -14.81 6.52 12.16
CA TRP A 15 -15.20 7.59 11.23
C TRP A 15 -16.36 8.42 11.79
N ARG A 16 -17.23 7.79 12.58
CA ARG A 16 -18.27 8.48 13.35
C ARG A 16 -17.64 9.49 14.30
N LEU A 17 -16.53 9.19 14.98
CA LEU A 17 -15.85 10.18 15.80
C LEU A 17 -15.27 11.36 14.98
N LEU A 18 -14.79 11.13 13.76
CA LEU A 18 -14.33 12.21 12.89
C LEU A 18 -15.46 13.14 12.39
N ILE A 19 -16.69 12.65 12.31
CA ILE A 19 -17.87 13.45 11.92
C ILE A 19 -18.56 14.06 13.16
N TRP A 20 -18.76 13.24 14.19
CA TRP A 20 -19.49 13.62 15.40
C TRP A 20 -18.65 14.42 16.38
N ALA A 21 -17.32 14.27 16.46
CA ALA A 21 -16.52 15.11 17.35
C ALA A 21 -16.51 16.59 16.90
N PRO A 22 -16.32 16.93 15.61
CA PRO A 22 -16.52 18.31 15.14
C PRO A 22 -17.95 18.80 15.35
N LEU A 23 -18.97 17.98 15.07
CA LEU A 23 -20.38 18.34 15.27
C LEU A 23 -20.76 18.52 16.75
N LEU A 24 -20.17 17.74 17.66
CA LEU A 24 -20.35 17.86 19.10
C LEU A 24 -19.64 19.09 19.63
N VAL A 25 -18.42 19.37 19.16
CA VAL A 25 -17.70 20.62 19.46
C VAL A 25 -18.49 21.82 18.95
N LEU A 26 -19.05 21.75 17.74
CA LEU A 26 -19.96 22.75 17.16
C LEU A 26 -21.25 22.90 17.98
N ALA A 27 -21.84 21.80 18.45
CA ALA A 27 -23.09 21.80 19.23
C ALA A 27 -22.89 22.26 20.68
N VAL A 28 -21.71 22.03 21.27
CA VAL A 28 -21.34 22.55 22.58
C VAL A 28 -20.97 24.03 22.46
N ALA A 29 -20.19 24.40 21.44
CA ALA A 29 -19.84 25.80 21.17
C ALA A 29 -21.08 26.64 20.85
N SER A 30 -22.05 26.11 20.09
CA SER A 30 -23.29 26.82 19.76
C SER A 30 -24.16 27.13 20.99
N ARG A 31 -24.07 26.33 22.07
CA ARG A 31 -24.76 26.60 23.35
C ARG A 31 -24.18 27.78 24.11
N PHE A 32 -22.92 28.15 23.85
CA PHE A 32 -22.28 29.34 24.42
C PHE A 32 -22.39 30.57 23.50
N VAL A 33 -23.00 30.43 22.30
CA VAL A 33 -23.07 31.47 21.25
C VAL A 33 -24.48 32.04 21.06
N LEU A 34 -25.46 31.68 21.90
CA LEU A 34 -26.80 32.29 21.84
C LEU A 34 -26.98 33.40 22.89
N PRO A 35 -26.97 34.66 22.45
CA PRO A 35 -27.94 35.65 22.95
C PRO A 35 -28.89 36.06 21.84
N SER A 36 -30.18 36.09 22.16
CA SER A 36 -31.33 36.13 21.25
C SER A 36 -31.59 37.47 20.53
N ASN A 37 -30.58 38.29 20.24
CA ASN A 37 -30.80 39.62 19.62
C ASN A 37 -29.62 40.26 18.89
N TRP A 38 -28.65 39.50 18.35
CA TRP A 38 -27.48 40.12 17.71
C TRP A 38 -27.70 40.31 16.19
N PRO A 39 -27.77 41.55 15.68
CA PRO A 39 -28.02 41.81 14.26
C PRO A 39 -26.80 41.42 13.44
N GLY A 40 -26.99 40.56 12.44
CA GLY A 40 -26.25 40.37 11.17
C GLY A 40 -24.72 40.21 11.16
N LEU A 41 -23.97 41.01 11.92
CA LEU A 41 -22.50 41.12 11.88
C LEU A 41 -21.81 40.31 12.98
N ILE A 42 -22.29 40.33 14.22
CA ILE A 42 -21.55 39.67 15.33
C ILE A 42 -21.77 38.15 15.35
N ALA A 43 -22.89 37.67 14.80
CA ALA A 43 -23.08 36.25 14.54
C ALA A 43 -21.91 35.68 13.72
N VAL A 44 -21.45 36.39 12.68
CA VAL A 44 -20.32 35.99 11.82
C VAL A 44 -18.98 36.00 12.59
N TRP A 45 -18.77 36.95 13.50
CA TRP A 45 -17.56 37.02 14.34
C TRP A 45 -17.48 35.86 15.36
N GLY A 46 -18.61 35.30 15.81
CA GLY A 46 -18.63 34.13 16.69
C GLY A 46 -18.17 32.84 16.02
N TRP A 47 -18.41 32.69 14.71
CA TRP A 47 -17.97 31.51 13.93
C TRP A 47 -16.54 31.65 13.40
N ALA A 48 -16.01 32.86 13.28
CA ALA A 48 -14.68 33.12 12.72
C ALA A 48 -13.55 32.34 13.46
N PRO A 49 -13.47 32.31 14.81
CA PRO A 49 -12.47 31.51 15.51
C PRO A 49 -12.60 30.01 15.24
N LEU A 50 -13.84 29.50 15.09
CA LEU A 50 -14.10 28.10 14.80
C LEU A 50 -13.66 27.73 13.37
N VAL A 51 -14.00 28.58 12.38
CA VAL A 51 -13.57 28.38 10.99
C VAL A 51 -12.05 28.46 10.87
N VAL A 52 -11.41 29.44 11.52
CA VAL A 52 -9.95 29.56 11.57
C VAL A 52 -9.32 28.35 12.25
N GLY A 53 -9.89 27.88 13.36
CA GLY A 53 -9.42 26.69 14.06
C GLY A 53 -9.51 25.42 13.20
N VAL A 54 -10.64 25.20 12.53
CA VAL A 54 -10.82 24.05 11.61
C VAL A 54 -9.86 24.16 10.42
N ALA A 55 -9.72 25.34 9.83
CA ALA A 55 -8.76 25.57 8.73
C ALA A 55 -7.31 25.32 9.18
N ALA A 56 -6.93 25.77 10.38
CA ALA A 56 -5.61 25.52 10.94
C ALA A 56 -5.36 24.02 11.16
N VAL A 57 -6.34 23.29 11.71
CA VAL A 57 -6.24 21.83 11.87
C VAL A 57 -6.05 21.13 10.52
N TRP A 58 -6.86 21.48 9.51
CA TRP A 58 -6.70 20.92 8.16
C TRP A 58 -5.37 21.30 7.51
N ALA A 59 -4.87 22.51 7.74
CA ALA A 59 -3.56 22.93 7.26
C ALA A 59 -2.43 22.10 7.90
N VAL A 60 -2.49 21.84 9.21
CA VAL A 60 -1.52 20.98 9.90
C VAL A 60 -1.60 19.55 9.39
N VAL A 61 -2.80 18.97 9.28
CA VAL A 61 -2.99 17.62 8.74
C VAL A 61 -2.47 17.51 7.31
N GLY A 62 -2.80 18.47 6.45
CA GLY A 62 -2.32 18.54 5.07
C GLY A 62 -0.80 18.66 4.99
N PHE A 63 -0.20 19.53 5.82
CA PHE A 63 1.25 19.69 5.89
C PHE A 63 1.96 18.39 6.32
N LEU A 64 1.46 17.72 7.36
CA LEU A 64 2.01 16.45 7.83
C LEU A 64 1.87 15.35 6.77
N GLY A 65 0.73 15.31 6.08
CA GLY A 65 0.48 14.38 4.97
C GLY A 65 1.46 14.56 3.82
N VAL A 66 1.63 15.81 3.35
CA VAL A 66 2.60 16.14 2.29
C VAL A 66 4.04 15.80 2.73
N ARG A 67 4.39 16.08 3.98
CA ARG A 67 5.72 15.77 4.52
C ARG A 67 6.00 14.28 4.54
N GLU A 68 5.05 13.48 5.01
CA GLU A 68 5.18 12.01 5.03
C GLU A 68 5.25 11.44 3.61
N TRP A 69 4.43 11.95 2.68
CA TRP A 69 4.46 11.53 1.28
C TRP A 69 5.80 11.83 0.62
N ARG A 70 6.38 13.02 0.85
CA ARG A 70 7.72 13.38 0.36
C ARG A 70 8.79 12.47 0.95
N HIS A 71 8.82 12.30 2.26
CA HIS A 71 9.81 11.41 2.90
C HIS A 71 9.70 9.96 2.44
N HIS A 72 8.49 9.44 2.22
CA HIS A 72 8.31 8.10 1.65
C HIS A 72 8.83 8.02 0.22
N THR A 73 8.54 9.04 -0.58
CA THR A 73 9.04 9.17 -1.95
C THR A 73 10.57 9.19 -1.99
N ASP A 74 11.21 10.03 -1.17
CA ASP A 74 12.67 10.13 -1.09
C ASP A 74 13.31 8.78 -0.70
N ARG A 75 12.69 8.04 0.24
CA ARG A 75 13.15 6.69 0.62
C ARG A 75 13.08 5.74 -0.56
N LEU A 76 11.98 5.73 -1.31
CA LEU A 76 11.84 4.87 -2.50
C LEU A 76 12.88 5.21 -3.57
N GLU A 77 13.08 6.49 -3.84
CA GLU A 77 14.02 6.96 -4.87
C GLU A 77 15.48 6.66 -4.50
N SER A 78 15.80 6.57 -3.20
CA SER A 78 17.12 6.12 -2.74
C SER A 78 17.43 4.63 -3.00
N ILE A 79 16.41 3.81 -3.30
CA ILE A 79 16.54 2.36 -3.54
C ILE A 79 16.32 2.12 -5.04
N PRO A 80 17.36 2.03 -5.88
CA PRO A 80 17.21 2.04 -7.34
C PRO A 80 16.53 0.78 -7.90
N ILE A 81 16.69 -0.38 -7.26
CA ILE A 81 16.11 -1.64 -7.70
C ILE A 81 14.92 -1.98 -6.80
N ARG A 82 13.71 -1.91 -7.32
CA ARG A 82 12.49 -2.19 -6.55
C ARG A 82 11.71 -3.26 -7.29
N ILE A 83 11.72 -4.48 -6.75
CA ILE A 83 11.13 -5.66 -7.38
C ILE A 83 9.85 -6.02 -6.65
N HIS A 84 8.72 -5.99 -7.36
CA HIS A 84 7.43 -6.41 -6.84
C HIS A 84 7.03 -7.76 -7.46
N VAL A 85 6.90 -8.79 -6.63
CA VAL A 85 6.63 -10.15 -7.08
C VAL A 85 5.17 -10.51 -6.80
N ASP A 86 4.41 -10.79 -7.84
CA ASP A 86 3.02 -11.26 -7.77
C ASP A 86 2.84 -12.58 -8.55
N GLY A 87 1.66 -13.16 -8.45
CA GLY A 87 1.29 -14.44 -9.04
C GLY A 87 0.44 -15.27 -8.09
N SER A 88 -0.26 -16.28 -8.61
CA SER A 88 -1.09 -17.15 -7.77
C SER A 88 -0.21 -17.99 -6.84
N ARG A 89 0.84 -18.64 -7.37
CA ARG A 89 1.72 -19.54 -6.60
C ARG A 89 3.20 -19.24 -6.79
N GLY A 90 4.02 -19.65 -5.82
CA GLY A 90 5.49 -19.58 -5.92
C GLY A 90 6.11 -18.20 -5.63
N LYS A 91 5.31 -17.21 -5.20
CA LYS A 91 5.79 -15.85 -4.89
C LYS A 91 6.89 -15.82 -3.83
N THR A 92 6.64 -16.43 -2.66
CA THR A 92 7.60 -16.48 -1.54
C THR A 92 8.95 -17.09 -1.95
N GLY A 93 8.94 -18.25 -2.63
CA GLY A 93 10.16 -18.90 -3.11
C GLY A 93 10.90 -18.04 -4.13
N THR A 94 10.17 -17.45 -5.08
CA THR A 94 10.73 -16.54 -6.09
C THR A 94 11.37 -15.31 -5.45
N CYS A 95 10.73 -14.67 -4.47
CA CYS A 95 11.30 -13.53 -3.76
C CYS A 95 12.62 -13.87 -3.08
N ARG A 96 12.67 -15.03 -2.40
CA ARG A 96 13.88 -15.50 -1.70
C ARG A 96 15.00 -15.80 -2.69
N LEU A 97 14.69 -16.44 -3.82
CA LEU A 97 15.67 -16.73 -4.87
C LEU A 97 16.22 -15.44 -5.51
N ILE A 98 15.36 -14.49 -5.87
CA ILE A 98 15.79 -13.20 -6.41
C ILE A 98 16.68 -12.47 -5.39
N GLY A 99 16.25 -12.39 -4.13
CA GLY A 99 17.03 -11.74 -3.10
C GLY A 99 18.38 -12.41 -2.82
N ALA A 100 18.42 -13.74 -2.82
CA ALA A 100 19.66 -14.51 -2.68
C ALA A 100 20.60 -14.29 -3.87
N ALA A 101 20.08 -14.33 -5.10
CA ALA A 101 20.86 -14.10 -6.31
C ALA A 101 21.46 -12.68 -6.34
N LEU A 102 20.67 -11.66 -6.04
CA LEU A 102 21.16 -10.28 -5.99
C LEU A 102 22.22 -10.09 -4.90
N ARG A 103 22.02 -10.68 -3.71
CA ARG A 103 23.00 -10.63 -2.61
C ARG A 103 24.29 -11.36 -2.95
N ALA A 104 24.21 -12.52 -3.60
CA ALA A 104 25.38 -13.26 -4.08
C ALA A 104 26.20 -12.47 -5.12
N ASN A 105 25.57 -11.51 -5.81
CA ASN A 105 26.21 -10.56 -6.71
C ASN A 105 26.64 -9.24 -6.01
N GLY A 106 26.74 -9.23 -4.68
CA GLY A 106 27.30 -8.13 -3.90
C GLY A 106 26.34 -6.97 -3.61
N LEU A 107 25.05 -7.09 -3.95
CA LEU A 107 24.06 -6.06 -3.65
C LEU A 107 23.58 -6.15 -2.18
N ARG A 108 23.35 -4.99 -1.56
CA ARG A 108 22.58 -4.91 -0.31
C ARG A 108 21.09 -5.03 -0.61
N VAL A 109 20.46 -6.12 -0.17
CA VAL A 109 19.09 -6.46 -0.54
C VAL A 109 18.22 -6.70 0.68
N VAL A 110 17.09 -6.01 0.76
CA VAL A 110 16.02 -6.32 1.70
C VAL A 110 14.92 -7.10 0.99
N VAL A 111 14.48 -8.21 1.59
CA VAL A 111 13.43 -9.07 1.02
C VAL A 111 12.28 -9.16 2.03
N LYS A 112 11.05 -8.96 1.57
CA LYS A 112 9.85 -9.27 2.36
C LYS A 112 9.01 -10.32 1.66
N THR A 113 8.71 -11.38 2.39
CA THR A 113 7.76 -12.42 1.97
C THR A 113 6.55 -12.46 2.89
N THR A 114 5.43 -12.89 2.33
CA THR A 114 4.14 -12.89 3.02
C THR A 114 3.75 -14.28 3.51
N GLY A 115 3.92 -15.32 2.68
CA GLY A 115 3.85 -16.75 3.04
C GLY A 115 2.76 -17.18 4.04
N LYS A 116 2.98 -18.36 4.66
CA LYS A 116 2.23 -18.74 5.88
C LYS A 116 2.72 -17.98 7.11
N MET A 117 4.02 -17.69 7.12
CA MET A 117 4.69 -16.84 8.10
C MET A 117 5.36 -15.70 7.32
N PRO A 118 5.00 -14.44 7.57
CA PRO A 118 5.69 -13.32 6.97
C PRO A 118 7.13 -13.26 7.46
N VAL A 119 8.07 -13.08 6.54
CA VAL A 119 9.51 -13.03 6.84
C VAL A 119 10.12 -11.83 6.16
N LEU A 120 10.92 -11.10 6.93
CA LEU A 120 11.81 -10.07 6.48
C LEU A 120 13.25 -10.60 6.50
N ILE A 121 13.94 -10.49 5.37
CA ILE A 121 15.37 -10.74 5.26
C ILE A 121 16.04 -9.38 5.07
N ASP A 122 16.86 -8.97 6.01
CA ASP A 122 17.49 -7.65 5.98
C ASP A 122 18.70 -7.60 5.03
N ALA A 123 19.33 -6.43 4.89
CA ALA A 123 20.48 -6.23 4.01
C ALA A 123 21.70 -7.08 4.41
N ALA A 124 21.82 -7.48 5.69
CA ALA A 124 22.84 -8.40 6.18
C ALA A 124 22.48 -9.88 5.94
N GLY A 125 21.28 -10.17 5.44
CA GLY A 125 20.79 -11.52 5.22
C GLY A 125 20.16 -12.15 6.45
N LYS A 126 19.96 -11.41 7.54
CA LYS A 126 19.31 -11.92 8.75
C LYS A 126 17.81 -12.03 8.53
N GLU A 127 17.26 -13.21 8.81
CA GLU A 127 15.83 -13.46 8.74
C GLU A 127 15.13 -13.14 10.07
N THR A 128 14.03 -12.42 9.98
CA THR A 128 13.14 -12.13 11.11
C THR A 128 11.71 -12.43 10.70
N VAL A 129 11.03 -13.26 11.49
CA VAL A 129 9.59 -13.49 11.33
C VAL A 129 8.86 -12.26 11.81
N LEU A 130 7.98 -11.71 10.97
CA LEU A 130 7.16 -10.56 11.34
C LEU A 130 5.87 -11.05 12.03
N GLU A 131 5.48 -10.37 13.10
CA GLU A 131 4.18 -10.61 13.72
C GLU A 131 3.07 -10.22 12.73
N ARG A 132 2.09 -11.11 12.55
CA ARG A 132 0.95 -10.83 11.68
C ARG A 132 -0.10 -10.06 12.49
N PRO A 133 -0.33 -8.78 12.21
CA PRO A 133 -1.32 -8.04 12.98
C PRO A 133 -2.71 -8.57 12.62
N PRO A 134 -3.66 -8.59 13.56
CA PRO A 134 -4.95 -9.22 13.36
C PRO A 134 -5.85 -8.49 12.34
N THR A 135 -5.39 -7.37 11.76
CA THR A 135 -6.22 -6.46 10.95
C THR A 135 -5.60 -6.18 9.57
N PRO A 136 -6.41 -6.09 8.49
CA PRO A 136 -5.91 -5.90 7.12
C PRO A 136 -5.16 -4.58 6.90
N THR A 137 -5.46 -3.56 7.70
CA THR A 137 -4.83 -2.23 7.67
C THR A 137 -3.36 -2.23 8.03
N ALA A 138 -2.88 -3.30 8.67
CA ALA A 138 -1.48 -3.39 9.05
C ALA A 138 -0.52 -3.60 7.85
N ASN A 139 -1.06 -3.97 6.68
CA ASN A 139 -0.25 -4.25 5.49
C ASN A 139 0.40 -3.00 4.87
N LEU A 140 -0.29 -1.85 4.88
CA LEU A 140 0.25 -0.61 4.28
C LEU A 140 1.34 0.00 5.15
N ARG A 141 1.14 0.00 6.47
CA ARG A 141 2.13 0.50 7.43
C ARG A 141 3.40 -0.36 7.40
N GLU A 142 3.25 -1.69 7.37
CA GLU A 142 4.37 -2.63 7.25
C GLU A 142 5.20 -2.35 5.99
N GLN A 143 4.57 -2.16 4.83
CA GLN A 143 5.28 -1.82 3.59
C GLN A 143 6.10 -0.52 3.72
N LYS A 144 5.54 0.53 4.34
CA LYS A 144 6.29 1.77 4.58
C LYS A 144 7.47 1.56 5.53
N GLU A 145 7.28 0.75 6.57
CA GLU A 145 8.35 0.45 7.54
C GLU A 145 9.48 -0.36 6.90
N ILE A 146 9.17 -1.30 5.99
CA ILE A 146 10.17 -2.05 5.22
C ILE A 146 10.95 -1.13 4.28
N VAL A 147 10.28 -0.21 3.59
CA VAL A 147 10.96 0.78 2.72
C VAL A 147 11.87 1.68 3.56
N ARG A 148 11.41 2.13 4.73
CA ARG A 148 12.22 2.91 5.67
C ARG A 148 13.45 2.13 6.13
N LEU A 149 13.28 0.88 6.53
CA LEU A 149 14.38 -0.01 6.91
C LEU A 149 15.38 -0.20 5.77
N ALA A 150 14.90 -0.43 4.55
CA ALA A 150 15.76 -0.60 3.38
C ALA A 150 16.60 0.64 3.12
N ARG A 151 16.02 1.85 3.22
CA ARG A 151 16.78 3.10 3.17
C ARG A 151 17.82 3.17 4.29
N ASP A 152 17.45 2.87 5.53
CA ASP A 152 18.35 2.94 6.69
C ASP A 152 19.52 1.95 6.62
N GLN A 153 19.32 0.84 5.93
CA GLN A 153 20.36 -0.15 5.65
C GLN A 153 21.09 0.11 4.32
N HIS A 154 20.85 1.26 3.69
CA HIS A 154 21.42 1.64 2.40
C HIS A 154 21.24 0.56 1.31
N ALA A 155 20.08 -0.10 1.32
CA ALA A 155 19.77 -1.18 0.37
C ALA A 155 19.79 -0.65 -1.06
N GLN A 156 20.45 -1.40 -1.95
CA GLN A 156 20.46 -1.14 -3.38
C GLN A 156 19.26 -1.79 -4.06
N ALA A 157 18.70 -2.83 -3.44
CA ALA A 157 17.50 -3.49 -3.91
C ALA A 157 16.50 -3.80 -2.79
N ILE A 158 15.21 -3.71 -3.10
CA ILE A 158 14.13 -4.31 -2.32
C ILE A 158 13.38 -5.32 -3.18
N VAL A 159 13.02 -6.46 -2.58
CA VAL A 159 12.20 -7.51 -3.21
C VAL A 159 11.00 -7.77 -2.32
N ILE A 160 9.81 -7.46 -2.81
CA ILE A 160 8.59 -7.49 -2.00
C ILE A 160 7.58 -8.42 -2.65
N GLU A 161 7.08 -9.39 -1.89
CA GLU A 161 5.95 -10.21 -2.26
C GLU A 161 4.63 -9.43 -2.16
N CYS A 162 3.88 -9.39 -3.26
CA CYS A 162 2.52 -8.85 -3.29
C CYS A 162 1.60 -9.68 -2.39
N MET A 163 0.91 -8.99 -1.48
CA MET A 163 0.00 -9.58 -0.49
C MET A 163 -1.46 -9.19 -0.73
N ALA A 164 -1.71 -8.10 -1.44
CA ALA A 164 -3.05 -7.55 -1.59
C ALA A 164 -3.85 -8.42 -2.57
N VAL A 165 -4.87 -9.12 -2.06
CA VAL A 165 -5.82 -9.83 -2.92
C VAL A 165 -6.73 -8.82 -3.61
N ASP A 166 -7.19 -7.83 -2.83
CA ASP A 166 -8.00 -6.71 -3.29
C ASP A 166 -7.29 -5.89 -4.40
N PRO A 167 -7.94 -5.65 -5.55
CA PRO A 167 -7.36 -4.90 -6.66
C PRO A 167 -6.95 -3.46 -6.31
N GLU A 168 -7.74 -2.75 -5.51
CA GLU A 168 -7.46 -1.36 -5.16
C GLU A 168 -6.24 -1.26 -4.24
N LEU A 169 -6.17 -2.12 -3.21
CA LEU A 169 -5.01 -2.20 -2.33
C LEU A 169 -3.74 -2.62 -3.08
N ARG A 170 -3.86 -3.46 -4.11
CA ARG A 170 -2.74 -3.85 -4.97
C ARG A 170 -2.22 -2.65 -5.76
N ARG A 171 -3.11 -1.86 -6.38
CA ARG A 171 -2.73 -0.63 -7.09
C ARG A 171 -2.06 0.37 -6.15
N ILE A 172 -2.63 0.60 -4.96
CA ILE A 172 -2.04 1.51 -3.96
C ILE A 172 -0.64 1.01 -3.55
N SER A 173 -0.50 -0.29 -3.32
CA SER A 173 0.79 -0.90 -3.01
C SER A 173 1.81 -0.65 -4.13
N GLN A 174 1.42 -0.90 -5.39
CA GLN A 174 2.33 -0.72 -6.51
C GLN A 174 2.64 0.76 -6.84
N GLU A 175 1.62 1.59 -7.01
CA GLU A 175 1.75 2.96 -7.52
C GLU A 175 2.22 3.96 -6.45
N THR A 176 1.96 3.68 -5.18
CA THR A 176 2.28 4.60 -4.07
C THR A 176 3.34 4.05 -3.13
N LEU A 177 3.22 2.80 -2.70
CA LEU A 177 4.06 2.29 -1.62
C LEU A 177 5.38 1.67 -2.07
N ILE A 178 5.38 0.93 -3.17
CA ILE A 178 6.55 0.20 -3.66
C ILE A 178 7.19 0.89 -4.88
N ARG A 179 6.38 1.49 -5.77
CA ARG A 179 6.82 2.13 -7.03
C ARG A 179 7.89 1.29 -7.74
N ALA A 180 7.57 0.03 -8.01
CA ALA A 180 8.54 -0.94 -8.51
C ALA A 180 9.21 -0.43 -9.79
N THR A 181 10.48 -0.78 -10.01
CA THR A 181 11.14 -0.64 -11.31
C THR A 181 10.96 -1.90 -12.15
N LEU A 182 10.78 -3.04 -11.47
CA LEU A 182 10.60 -4.35 -12.06
C LEU A 182 9.44 -5.09 -11.36
N ALA A 183 8.53 -5.64 -12.14
CA ALA A 183 7.56 -6.61 -11.66
C ALA A 183 7.95 -8.03 -12.07
N VAL A 184 7.62 -9.01 -11.23
CA VAL A 184 7.71 -10.43 -11.58
C VAL A 184 6.33 -11.04 -11.38
N VAL A 185 5.77 -11.61 -12.44
CA VAL A 185 4.51 -12.37 -12.38
C VAL A 185 4.84 -13.86 -12.54
N THR A 186 4.66 -14.64 -11.48
CA THR A 186 5.12 -16.05 -11.49
C THR A 186 4.22 -16.98 -12.30
N ASN A 187 2.91 -16.89 -12.11
CA ASN A 187 1.86 -17.63 -12.82
C ASN A 187 0.50 -17.05 -12.46
N ILE A 188 -0.50 -17.32 -13.30
CA ILE A 188 -1.89 -16.95 -13.06
C ILE A 188 -2.75 -18.22 -13.08
N ARG A 189 -3.34 -18.55 -11.94
CA ARG A 189 -4.22 -19.71 -11.74
C ARG A 189 -5.58 -19.26 -11.23
N ARG A 190 -6.56 -20.17 -11.33
CA ARG A 190 -7.87 -20.02 -10.69
C ARG A 190 -7.70 -20.16 -9.17
N ASP A 191 -7.39 -19.05 -8.54
CA ASP A 191 -7.23 -18.91 -7.09
C ASP A 191 -7.91 -17.60 -6.71
N HIS A 192 -8.70 -17.58 -5.64
CA HIS A 192 -9.45 -16.40 -5.20
C HIS A 192 -10.30 -15.72 -6.28
N LEU A 193 -10.98 -16.49 -7.14
CA LEU A 193 -11.81 -15.96 -8.23
C LEU A 193 -12.92 -15.02 -7.71
N GLU A 194 -13.39 -15.24 -6.48
CA GLU A 194 -14.35 -14.38 -5.79
C GLU A 194 -13.86 -12.94 -5.56
N VAL A 195 -12.54 -12.70 -5.57
CA VAL A 195 -11.94 -11.36 -5.40
C VAL A 195 -11.22 -10.87 -6.66
N ILE A 196 -10.57 -11.78 -7.39
CA ILE A 196 -9.67 -11.41 -8.51
C ILE A 196 -10.44 -11.34 -9.84
N GLY A 197 -11.61 -11.98 -9.93
CA GLY A 197 -12.53 -11.89 -11.07
C GLY A 197 -13.12 -13.24 -11.50
N PRO A 198 -14.23 -13.23 -12.24
CA PRO A 198 -15.00 -14.44 -12.57
C PRO A 198 -14.25 -15.41 -13.50
N ASP A 199 -13.26 -14.91 -14.24
CA ASP A 199 -12.49 -15.66 -15.24
C ASP A 199 -10.98 -15.35 -15.17
N LEU A 200 -10.19 -16.20 -15.81
CA LEU A 200 -8.73 -16.11 -15.82
C LEU A 200 -8.19 -14.84 -16.51
N GLY A 201 -8.91 -14.28 -17.49
CA GLY A 201 -8.54 -13.04 -18.16
C GLY A 201 -8.73 -11.84 -17.24
N THR A 202 -9.82 -11.79 -16.48
CA THR A 202 -9.99 -10.80 -15.41
C THR A 202 -8.95 -10.98 -14.31
N GLY A 203 -8.66 -12.23 -13.96
CA GLY A 203 -7.53 -12.60 -13.11
C GLY A 203 -6.20 -11.99 -13.56
N ALA A 204 -5.86 -12.18 -14.84
CA ALA A 204 -4.64 -11.65 -15.44
C ALA A 204 -4.58 -10.11 -15.37
N ARG A 205 -5.68 -9.42 -15.66
CA ARG A 205 -5.75 -7.95 -15.55
C ARG A 205 -5.51 -7.47 -14.13
N THR A 206 -6.14 -8.11 -13.14
CA THR A 206 -5.95 -7.77 -11.72
C THR A 206 -4.52 -8.00 -11.27
N LEU A 207 -3.91 -9.14 -11.61
CA LEU A 207 -2.49 -9.38 -11.29
C LEU A 207 -1.54 -8.46 -12.06
N SER A 208 -1.95 -7.90 -13.20
CA SER A 208 -1.16 -6.91 -13.95
C SER A 208 -1.06 -5.55 -13.25
N ASP A 209 -1.82 -5.31 -12.18
CA ASP A 209 -1.72 -4.07 -11.42
C ASP A 209 -0.37 -3.89 -10.71
N VAL A 210 0.44 -4.95 -10.58
CA VAL A 210 1.84 -4.80 -10.11
C VAL A 210 2.81 -4.34 -11.20
N ILE A 211 2.41 -4.30 -12.47
CA ILE A 211 3.28 -3.87 -13.57
C ILE A 211 3.59 -2.37 -13.40
N PRO A 212 4.87 -1.97 -13.33
CA PRO A 212 5.25 -0.57 -13.19
C PRO A 212 5.08 0.20 -14.51
N ARG A 213 4.71 1.48 -14.42
CA ARG A 213 4.73 2.39 -15.56
C ARG A 213 6.16 2.68 -15.99
N ASN A 214 6.45 2.62 -17.30
CA ASN A 214 7.79 2.81 -17.86
C ASN A 214 8.87 1.89 -17.25
N GLY A 215 8.46 0.74 -16.68
CA GLY A 215 9.38 -0.22 -16.08
C GLY A 215 9.43 -1.52 -16.86
N THR A 216 9.74 -2.61 -16.17
CA THR A 216 9.79 -3.94 -16.78
C THR A 216 8.91 -4.93 -16.04
N VAL A 217 8.31 -5.86 -16.75
CA VAL A 217 7.64 -7.04 -16.18
C VAL A 217 8.28 -8.31 -16.73
N ILE A 218 8.65 -9.22 -15.83
CA ILE A 218 9.13 -10.56 -16.18
C ILE A 218 8.06 -11.57 -15.81
N THR A 219 7.79 -12.52 -16.69
CA THR A 219 6.79 -13.56 -16.43
C THR A 219 7.18 -14.91 -17.02
N ALA A 220 6.89 -15.97 -16.28
CA ALA A 220 6.92 -17.36 -16.77
C ALA A 220 5.52 -17.87 -17.15
N GLU A 221 4.49 -17.03 -17.01
CA GLU A 221 3.15 -17.35 -17.48
C GLU A 221 3.14 -17.38 -19.01
N GLN A 222 2.61 -18.45 -19.60
CA GLN A 222 2.59 -18.66 -21.06
C GLN A 222 1.16 -18.56 -21.62
N ARG A 223 0.14 -18.93 -20.84
CA ARG A 223 -1.25 -19.04 -21.32
C ARG A 223 -1.93 -17.70 -21.46
N LEU A 224 -1.58 -16.76 -20.59
CA LEU A 224 -2.19 -15.42 -20.50
C LEU A 224 -1.23 -14.32 -20.96
N LEU A 225 -0.18 -14.69 -21.69
CA LEU A 225 0.79 -13.74 -22.25
C LEU A 225 0.15 -12.61 -23.07
N PRO A 226 -0.85 -12.85 -23.94
CA PRO A 226 -1.48 -11.75 -24.67
C PRO A 226 -2.06 -10.69 -23.74
N THR A 227 -2.79 -11.11 -22.69
CA THR A 227 -3.37 -10.18 -21.72
C THR A 227 -2.30 -9.45 -20.92
N LEU A 228 -1.25 -10.13 -20.48
CA LEU A 228 -0.13 -9.49 -19.79
C LEU A 228 0.60 -8.49 -20.69
N ARG A 229 0.75 -8.80 -21.98
CA ARG A 229 1.35 -7.91 -22.98
C ARG A 229 0.52 -6.64 -23.16
N ASP A 230 -0.79 -6.78 -23.36
CA ASP A 230 -1.71 -5.64 -23.48
C ASP A 230 -1.64 -4.73 -22.26
N GLU A 231 -1.59 -5.30 -21.05
CA GLU A 231 -1.50 -4.53 -19.80
C GLU A 231 -0.12 -3.88 -19.59
N ALA A 232 0.96 -4.50 -20.08
CA ALA A 232 2.29 -3.93 -20.10
C ALA A 232 2.37 -2.74 -21.08
N GLU A 233 1.82 -2.89 -22.29
CA GLU A 233 1.77 -1.83 -23.31
C GLU A 233 1.00 -0.60 -22.83
N LYS A 234 -0.16 -0.78 -22.18
CA LYS A 234 -0.93 0.32 -21.55
C LYS A 234 -0.14 1.10 -20.51
N ARG A 235 0.89 0.48 -19.91
CA ARG A 235 1.76 1.07 -18.89
C ARG A 235 3.11 1.51 -19.46
N HIS A 236 3.33 1.38 -20.77
CA HIS A 236 4.61 1.60 -21.43
C HIS A 236 5.75 0.76 -20.80
N ALA A 237 5.41 -0.42 -20.30
CA ALA A 237 6.35 -1.33 -19.67
C ALA A 237 6.92 -2.32 -20.69
N THR A 238 8.20 -2.65 -20.55
CA THR A 238 8.82 -3.74 -21.32
C THR A 238 8.43 -5.08 -20.71
N MET A 239 7.93 -6.02 -21.53
CA MET A 239 7.64 -7.38 -21.08
C MET A 239 8.73 -8.36 -21.52
N ILE A 240 9.21 -9.18 -20.59
CA ILE A 240 10.13 -10.30 -20.84
C ILE A 240 9.41 -11.59 -20.43
N ALA A 241 9.18 -12.48 -21.39
CA ALA A 241 8.63 -13.81 -21.14
C ALA A 241 9.77 -14.84 -21.13
N VAL A 242 9.74 -15.77 -20.17
CA VAL A 242 10.72 -16.86 -19.99
C VAL A 242 10.07 -18.24 -19.98
#